data_AF-A0A9E3SIN5-F1
#
_entry.id   AF-A0A9E3SIN5-F1
#
_cell.length_a   1.000
_cell.length_b   1.000
_cell.length_c   1.000
_cell.angle_alpha   90.00
_cell.angle_beta   90.00
_cell.angle_gamma   90.00
#
_symmetry.space_group_name_H-M   'P 1'
#
loop_
_entity.id
_entity.type
_entity.pdbx_description
1 polymer ?
#
loop_
_entity_poly.entity_id
_entity_poly.type
_entity_poly.pdbx_seq_one_letter_code
_entity_poly.pdbx_strand_id
1 'polypeptide(L)'
;MLKTRVLTAIALLPVVLGMLFLAGPSAWAAFAMAIALVSCWEWSRLCGFGQAAQATYLAASVAIAAALAFALLRGPAAVWANLAQASFIASAYFWLFAVPPWLALRLRPEP
;
A
#
# COMPACT_ATOMS: atom_id res chain seq x y z
N MET A 1 9.19 25.94 -11.47
CA MET A 1 9.17 24.47 -11.28
C MET A 1 10.01 24.01 -10.09
N LEU A 2 11.26 24.47 -9.91
CA LEU A 2 12.08 24.09 -8.75
C LEU A 2 11.44 24.52 -7.41
N LYS A 3 10.92 25.75 -7.34
CA LYS A 3 10.25 26.28 -6.13
C LYS A 3 9.11 25.38 -5.65
N THR A 4 8.21 24.96 -6.53
CA THR A 4 7.10 24.06 -6.19
C THR A 4 7.60 22.71 -5.69
N ARG A 5 8.57 22.08 -6.38
CA ARG A 5 9.13 20.78 -5.99
C ARG A 5 9.83 20.82 -4.63
N VAL A 6 10.58 21.89 -4.35
CA VAL A 6 11.26 22.09 -3.07
C VAL A 6 10.25 22.32 -1.95
N LEU A 7 9.24 23.16 -2.19
CA LEU A 7 8.18 23.41 -1.20
C LEU A 7 7.38 22.15 -0.88
N THR A 8 7.01 21.34 -1.87
CA THR A 8 6.29 20.08 -1.63
C THR A 8 7.17 19.08 -0.86
N ALA A 9 8.45 18.98 -1.16
CA ALA A 9 9.36 18.10 -0.41
C ALA A 9 9.51 18.55 1.05
N ILE A 10 9.71 19.86 1.28
CA ILE A 10 9.80 20.44 2.64
C ILE A 10 8.50 20.27 3.42
N ALA A 11 7.34 20.24 2.74
CA ALA A 11 6.06 19.99 3.40
C ALA A 11 5.81 18.49 3.67
N LEU A 12 6.07 17.61 2.70
CA LEU A 12 5.79 16.18 2.81
C LEU A 12 6.71 15.50 3.84
N LEU A 13 7.99 15.86 3.85
CA LEU A 13 8.97 15.24 4.76
C LEU A 13 8.56 15.32 6.24
N PRO A 14 8.27 16.51 6.83
CA PRO A 14 7.85 16.60 8.22
C PRO A 14 6.47 15.97 8.47
N VAL A 15 5.57 15.98 7.49
CA VAL A 15 4.27 15.30 7.62
C VAL A 15 4.47 13.79 7.76
N VAL A 16 5.28 13.19 6.89
CA VAL A 16 5.57 11.75 6.93
C VAL A 16 6.33 11.39 8.21
N LEU A 17 7.35 12.17 8.59
CA LEU A 17 8.10 11.93 9.83
C LEU A 17 7.22 12.10 11.07
N GLY A 18 6.36 13.11 11.10
CA GLY A 18 5.39 13.31 12.18
C GLY A 18 4.41 12.13 12.28
N MET A 19 3.90 11.65 11.15
CA MET A 19 3.05 10.46 11.12
C MET A 19 3.79 9.19 11.57
N LEU A 20 5.06 9.05 11.23
CA LEU A 20 5.85 7.86 11.55
C LEU A 20 6.27 7.79 13.02
N PHE A 21 6.67 8.93 13.60
CA PHE A 21 7.28 8.96 14.94
C PHE A 21 6.38 9.51 16.04
N LEU A 22 5.39 10.36 15.71
CA LEU A 22 4.55 11.04 16.69
C LEU A 22 3.09 10.57 16.68
N ALA A 23 2.61 10.00 15.57
CA ALA A 23 1.21 9.58 15.49
C ALA A 23 0.94 8.33 16.33
N GLY A 24 -0.22 8.31 16.99
CA GLY A 24 -0.72 7.10 17.61
C GLY A 24 -1.11 6.03 16.58
N PRO A 25 -1.30 4.77 16.98
CA PRO A 25 -1.54 3.65 16.07
C PRO A 25 -2.72 3.86 15.12
N SER A 26 -3.80 4.49 15.57
CA SER A 26 -5.00 4.76 14.76
C SER A 26 -4.73 5.78 13.64
N ALA A 27 -4.07 6.89 13.98
CA ALA A 27 -3.72 7.93 13.01
C ALA A 27 -2.71 7.41 11.99
N TRP A 28 -1.71 6.65 12.44
CA TRP A 28 -0.76 5.97 11.55
C TRP A 28 -1.44 4.98 10.59
N ALA A 29 -2.33 4.13 11.11
CA ALA A 29 -3.04 3.14 10.30
C ALA A 29 -3.90 3.82 9.22
N ALA A 30 -4.63 4.88 9.59
CA ALA A 30 -5.44 5.65 8.64
C ALA A 30 -4.58 6.32 7.55
N PHE A 31 -3.46 6.92 7.94
CA PHE A 31 -2.53 7.57 7.02
C PHE A 31 -1.91 6.58 6.04
N ALA A 32 -1.38 5.45 6.54
CA ALA A 32 -0.79 4.40 5.72
C ALA A 32 -1.82 3.77 4.77
N MET A 33 -3.05 3.52 5.24
CA MET A 33 -4.14 3.01 4.43
C MET A 33 -4.50 3.98 3.30
N ALA A 34 -4.62 5.28 3.58
CA ALA A 34 -4.94 6.28 2.56
C ALA A 34 -3.88 6.29 1.44
N ILE A 35 -2.59 6.31 1.80
CA ILE A 35 -1.49 6.27 0.84
C ILE A 35 -1.53 4.97 0.03
N ALA A 36 -1.70 3.81 0.69
CA ALA A 36 -1.74 2.53 0.01
C ALA A 36 -2.89 2.43 -0.99
N LEU A 37 -4.09 2.92 -0.63
CA LEU A 37 -5.25 2.89 -1.51
C LEU A 37 -5.10 3.82 -2.71
N VAL A 38 -4.49 4.99 -2.55
CA VAL A 38 -4.13 5.87 -3.67
C VAL A 38 -3.15 5.16 -4.61
N SER A 39 -2.12 4.50 -4.07
CA SER A 39 -1.16 3.70 -4.85
C SER A 39 -1.84 2.56 -5.61
N CYS A 40 -2.78 1.84 -4.98
CA CYS A 40 -3.60 0.82 -5.64
C CYS A 40 -4.42 1.42 -6.79
N TRP A 41 -5.06 2.56 -6.56
CA TRP A 41 -5.83 3.24 -7.60
C TRP A 41 -4.95 3.65 -8.79
N GLU A 42 -3.79 4.25 -8.56
CA GLU A 42 -2.84 4.58 -9.63
C GLU A 42 -2.34 3.32 -10.35
N TRP A 43 -1.99 2.27 -9.61
CA TRP A 43 -1.56 1.00 -10.16
C TRP A 43 -2.61 0.38 -11.10
N SER A 44 -3.88 0.34 -10.68
CA SER A 44 -4.96 -0.20 -11.50
C SER A 44 -5.11 0.54 -12.84
N ARG A 45 -4.85 1.86 -12.86
CA ARG A 45 -4.88 2.68 -14.09
C ARG A 45 -3.65 2.42 -14.96
N LEU A 46 -2.47 2.27 -14.36
CA LEU A 46 -1.24 1.92 -15.09
C LEU A 46 -1.33 0.54 -15.74
N CYS A 47 -2.03 -0.41 -15.10
CA CYS A 47 -2.29 -1.73 -15.65
C CYS A 47 -3.45 -1.75 -16.67
N GLY A 48 -4.15 -0.64 -16.90
CA GLY A 48 -5.23 -0.57 -17.88
C GLY A 48 -6.49 -1.36 -17.51
N PHE A 49 -6.78 -1.54 -16.21
CA PHE A 49 -7.96 -2.30 -15.79
C PHE A 49 -9.26 -1.66 -16.30
N GLY A 50 -10.18 -2.48 -16.82
CA GLY A 50 -11.55 -2.06 -17.11
C GLY A 50 -12.31 -1.67 -15.83
N GLN A 51 -13.43 -0.95 -15.97
CA GLN A 51 -14.16 -0.36 -14.83
C GLN A 51 -14.56 -1.39 -13.76
N ALA A 52 -15.08 -2.56 -14.18
CA ALA A 52 -15.47 -3.61 -13.25
C ALA A 52 -14.26 -4.24 -12.54
N ALA A 53 -13.17 -4.52 -13.26
CA ALA A 53 -11.94 -5.07 -12.69
C ALA A 53 -11.29 -4.09 -11.70
N GLN A 54 -11.25 -2.80 -12.04
CA GLN A 54 -10.76 -1.74 -11.17
C GLN A 54 -11.60 -1.64 -9.89
N ALA A 55 -12.93 -1.66 -10.00
CA ALA A 55 -13.81 -1.60 -8.83
C ALA A 55 -13.61 -2.80 -7.89
N THR A 56 -13.54 -4.01 -8.44
CA THR A 56 -13.29 -5.24 -7.65
C THR A 56 -11.92 -5.20 -6.98
N TYR A 57 -10.87 -4.79 -7.70
CA TYR A 57 -9.52 -4.66 -7.16
C TYR A 57 -9.44 -3.65 -6.01
N LEU A 58 -10.08 -2.49 -6.15
CA LEU A 58 -10.11 -1.46 -5.10
C LEU A 58 -10.95 -1.90 -3.90
N ALA A 59 -12.10 -2.53 -4.12
CA ALA A 59 -12.92 -3.07 -3.04
C ALA A 59 -12.16 -4.12 -2.23
N ALA A 60 -11.44 -5.02 -2.92
CA ALA A 60 -10.59 -6.01 -2.26
C ALA A 60 -9.44 -5.34 -1.48
N SER A 61 -8.80 -4.32 -2.06
CA SER A 61 -7.72 -3.56 -1.42
C SER A 61 -8.21 -2.85 -0.15
N VAL A 62 -9.41 -2.24 -0.18
CA VAL A 62 -10.04 -1.62 0.99
C VAL A 62 -10.35 -2.67 2.06
N ALA A 63 -10.91 -3.82 1.68
CA ALA A 63 -11.23 -4.88 2.64
C ALA A 63 -9.98 -5.40 3.35
N ILE A 64 -8.88 -5.62 2.60
CA ILE A 64 -7.59 -6.04 3.16
C ILE A 64 -7.04 -4.97 4.11
N ALA A 65 -7.03 -3.70 3.69
CA ALA A 65 -6.52 -2.61 4.51
C ALA A 65 -7.35 -2.44 5.80
N ALA A 66 -8.67 -2.54 5.72
CA ALA A 66 -9.56 -2.50 6.88
C ALA A 66 -9.32 -3.68 7.84
N ALA A 67 -9.13 -4.90 7.30
CA ALA A 67 -8.81 -6.08 8.11
C ALA A 67 -7.47 -5.93 8.84
N LEU A 68 -6.44 -5.41 8.16
CA LEU A 68 -5.14 -5.13 8.77
C LEU A 68 -5.23 -4.04 9.85
N ALA A 69 -5.96 -2.96 9.59
CA ALA A 69 -6.20 -1.90 10.56
C ALA A 69 -6.96 -2.43 11.79
N PHE A 70 -7.96 -3.30 11.59
CA PHE A 70 -8.67 -3.94 12.68
C PHE A 70 -7.73 -4.84 13.50
N ALA A 71 -6.92 -5.68 12.85
CA ALA A 71 -5.95 -6.54 13.52
C ALA A 71 -4.93 -5.75 14.35
N LEU A 72 -4.43 -4.63 13.82
CA LEU A 72 -3.51 -3.73 14.53
C LEU A 72 -4.15 -3.05 15.74
N LEU A 73 -5.39 -2.54 15.60
CA LEU A 73 -6.01 -1.69 16.62
C LEU A 73 -6.80 -2.46 17.68
N ARG A 74 -7.31 -3.64 17.34
CA ARG A 74 -8.25 -4.42 18.17
C ARG A 74 -7.84 -5.87 18.33
N GLY A 75 -6.93 -6.38 17.49
CA GLY A 75 -6.51 -7.78 17.52
C GLY A 75 -5.51 -8.09 18.63
N PRO A 76 -5.34 -9.38 18.98
CA PRO A 76 -4.26 -9.80 19.86
C PRO A 76 -2.90 -9.46 19.24
N ALA A 77 -1.94 -8.99 20.05
CA ALA A 77 -0.62 -8.59 19.57
C ALA A 77 0.10 -9.70 18.78
N ALA A 78 -0.04 -10.96 19.20
CA ALA A 78 0.52 -12.11 18.48
C ALA A 78 -0.09 -12.30 17.07
N VAL A 79 -1.39 -12.04 16.91
CA VAL A 79 -2.06 -12.12 15.61
C VAL A 79 -1.54 -11.03 14.68
N TRP A 80 -1.43 -9.78 15.17
CA TRP A 80 -0.83 -8.70 14.39
C TRP A 80 0.62 -9.00 13.98
N ALA A 81 1.45 -9.46 14.92
CA ALA A 81 2.85 -9.79 14.64
C ALA A 81 2.98 -10.85 13.54
N ASN A 82 2.19 -11.92 13.62
CA ASN A 82 2.17 -12.98 12.61
C ASN A 82 1.68 -12.48 11.26
N LEU A 83 0.61 -11.68 11.22
CA LEU A 83 0.06 -11.11 9.98
C LEU A 83 1.05 -10.15 9.32
N ALA A 84 1.69 -9.28 10.10
CA ALA A 84 2.69 -8.35 9.60
C ALA A 84 3.89 -9.12 9.03
N GLN A 85 4.43 -10.09 9.77
CA GLN A 85 5.55 -10.91 9.32
C GLN A 85 5.20 -11.70 8.04
N ALA A 86 4.05 -12.36 8.01
CA ALA A 86 3.59 -13.09 6.82
C ALA A 86 3.45 -12.16 5.60
N SER A 87 2.93 -10.95 5.80
CA SER A 87 2.78 -9.94 4.75
C SER A 87 4.12 -9.47 4.19
N PHE A 88 5.11 -9.21 5.07
CA PHE A 88 6.47 -8.85 4.64
C PHE A 88 7.16 -9.99 3.90
N ILE A 89 7.02 -11.23 4.39
CA ILE A 89 7.57 -12.42 3.73
C ILE A 89 6.93 -12.58 2.34
N ALA A 90 5.60 -12.53 2.24
CA ALA A 90 4.89 -12.65 0.97
C ALA A 90 5.32 -11.55 -0.03
N SER A 91 5.45 -10.30 0.45
CA SER A 91 5.93 -9.18 -0.37
C SER A 91 7.37 -9.40 -0.85
N ALA A 92 8.27 -9.84 0.05
CA ALA A 92 9.65 -10.15 -0.31
C ALA A 92 9.73 -11.27 -1.35
N TYR A 93 8.96 -12.35 -1.17
CA TYR A 93 8.90 -13.45 -2.13
C TYR A 93 8.37 -12.99 -3.50
N PHE A 94 7.31 -12.18 -3.51
CA PHE A 94 6.76 -11.63 -4.74
C PHE A 94 7.81 -10.80 -5.50
N TRP A 95 8.47 -9.85 -4.83
CA TRP A 95 9.44 -8.97 -5.48
C TRP A 95 10.74 -9.66 -5.87
N LEU A 96 11.24 -10.60 -5.08
CA LEU A 96 12.51 -11.29 -5.36
C LEU A 96 12.36 -12.41 -6.39
N PHE A 97 11.24 -13.13 -6.39
CA PHE A 97 11.09 -14.35 -7.20
C PHE A 97 9.99 -14.27 -8.25
N ALA A 98 8.89 -13.56 -8.02
CA ALA A 98 7.78 -13.49 -8.99
C ALA A 98 7.98 -12.37 -10.02
N VAL A 99 8.43 -11.19 -9.58
CA VAL A 99 8.58 -10.03 -10.47
C VAL A 99 9.67 -10.21 -11.54
N PRO A 100 10.88 -10.75 -11.26
CA PRO A 100 11.89 -10.93 -12.30
C PRO A 100 11.42 -11.79 -13.49
N PRO A 101 10.84 -12.99 -13.31
CA PRO A 101 10.32 -13.78 -14.43
C PRO A 101 9.11 -13.11 -15.07
N TRP A 102 8.22 -12.44 -14.31
CA TRP A 102 7.11 -11.70 -14.89
C TRP A 102 7.58 -10.66 -15.91
N LEU A 103 8.58 -9.85 -15.53
CA LEU A 103 9.14 -8.83 -16.39
C LEU A 103 9.93 -9.42 -17.56
N ALA A 104 10.70 -10.50 -17.34
CA ALA A 104 11.45 -11.19 -18.38
C ALA A 104 10.53 -11.78 -19.46
N LEU A 105 9.39 -12.34 -19.05
CA LEU A 105 8.38 -12.93 -19.94
C LEU A 105 7.45 -11.89 -20.55
N ARG A 106 7.56 -10.61 -20.17
CA ARG A 106 6.71 -9.50 -20.62
C ARG A 106 5.21 -9.80 -20.47
N LEU A 107 4.84 -10.50 -19.40
CA LEU A 107 3.44 -10.82 -19.12
C LEU A 107 2.67 -9.51 -18.94
N ARG A 108 1.75 -9.21 -19.85
CA ARG A 108 0.84 -8.08 -19.74
C ARG A 108 -0.55 -8.66 -19.43
N PRO A 109 -1.28 -8.12 -18.45
CA PRO A 109 -2.70 -8.39 -18.35
C PRO A 109 -3.33 -7.88 -19.66
N GLU A 110 -3.81 -8.80 -20.49
CA GLU A 110 -4.62 -8.42 -21.65
C GLU A 110 -6.00 -7.95 -21.13
N PRO A 111 -6.54 -6.83 -21.64
CA PRO A 111 -7.86 -6.34 -21.26
C PRO A 111 -8.98 -7.29 -21.69
#